data_AF-A0A2U8WLY8-F1
#
_entry.id   AF-A0A2U8WLY8-F1
#
_cell.length_a   1.000
_cell.length_b   1.000
_cell.length_c   1.000
_cell.angle_alpha   90.00
_cell.angle_beta   90.00
_cell.angle_gamma   90.00
#
_symmetry.space_group_name_H-M   'P 1'
#
loop_
_entity.id
_entity.type
_entity.pdbx_description
1 polymer ?
#
loop_
_entity_poly.entity_id
_entity_poly.type
_entity_poly.pdbx_seq_one_letter_code
_entity_poly.pdbx_strand_id
1 'polypeptide(L)'
;MDRLTDDILDAMASDLNQDGIVACADLVARNEGTGLSMPALSAALRHRGYRGADLHGHTIETETDVTTIAYDADRYRSERSAEAAWTTLRRRSERDRVERRVADWLQRLNDLKAQVGRWVAEAPPAEIVDRPSVTMNEDLMREYGVDARAMPSFDVIVGERRAVRFQPKGLWTLGGNGRVDLVTPASALILVDRSEPLSHPSRWMVYRPRDRARGTPLDGRVLRHVVATGDLA
;
A
#
# COMPACT_ATOMS: atom_id res chain seq x y z
N MET A 1 -30.97 2.87 -9.49
CA MET A 1 -29.52 2.58 -9.51
C MET A 1 -29.01 2.76 -8.10
N ASP A 2 -28.12 1.88 -7.63
CA ASP A 2 -27.55 2.03 -6.29
C ASP A 2 -26.49 3.14 -6.27
N ARG A 3 -26.34 3.83 -5.13
CA ARG A 3 -25.43 4.96 -4.94
C ARG A 3 -23.99 4.64 -5.33
N LEU A 4 -23.54 3.41 -5.07
CA LEU A 4 -22.22 2.93 -5.49
C LEU A 4 -22.05 2.93 -7.01
N THR A 5 -23.12 2.64 -7.76
CA THR A 5 -23.08 2.67 -9.24
C THR A 5 -22.98 4.10 -9.76
N ASP A 6 -23.67 5.05 -9.11
CA ASP A 6 -23.60 6.46 -9.47
C ASP A 6 -22.19 7.03 -9.25
N ASP A 7 -21.59 6.76 -8.09
CA ASP A 7 -20.24 7.22 -7.76
C ASP A 7 -19.18 6.67 -8.75
N ILE A 8 -19.31 5.40 -9.18
CA ILE A 8 -18.42 4.80 -10.19
C ILE A 8 -18.59 5.51 -11.54
N LEU A 9 -19.82 5.73 -11.98
CA LEU A 9 -20.08 6.37 -13.28
C LEU A 9 -19.64 7.84 -13.30
N ASP A 10 -19.74 8.55 -12.18
CA ASP A 10 -19.24 9.92 -12.06
C ASP A 10 -17.71 9.96 -12.16
N ALA A 11 -17.01 9.05 -11.47
CA ALA A 11 -15.55 8.92 -11.58
C ALA A 11 -15.11 8.60 -13.01
N MET A 12 -15.79 7.66 -13.67
CA MET A 12 -15.51 7.32 -15.07
C MET A 12 -15.74 8.48 -16.02
N ALA A 13 -16.80 9.27 -15.83
CA ALA A 13 -17.06 10.44 -16.67
C ALA A 13 -15.96 11.50 -16.51
N SER A 14 -15.44 11.68 -15.30
CA SER A 14 -14.29 12.55 -15.03
C SER A 14 -13.03 12.04 -15.73
N ASP A 15 -12.68 10.76 -15.57
CA ASP A 15 -11.50 10.14 -16.17
C ASP A 15 -11.56 10.18 -17.70
N LEU A 16 -12.73 9.90 -18.30
CA LEU A 16 -12.93 10.01 -19.75
C LEU A 16 -12.81 11.46 -20.24
N ASN A 17 -13.27 12.45 -19.49
CA ASN A 17 -13.06 13.84 -19.87
C ASN A 17 -11.58 14.23 -19.83
N GLN A 18 -10.84 13.76 -18.83
CA GLN A 18 -9.42 14.05 -18.68
C GLN A 18 -8.58 13.28 -19.71
N ASP A 19 -8.70 11.96 -19.74
CA ASP A 19 -7.78 11.06 -20.43
C ASP A 19 -8.41 10.36 -21.65
N GLY A 20 -9.74 10.41 -21.79
CA GLY A 20 -10.44 9.83 -22.94
C GLY A 20 -10.58 8.30 -22.91
N ILE A 21 -10.08 7.66 -21.85
CA ILE A 21 -10.06 6.21 -21.72
C ILE A 21 -10.21 5.82 -20.26
N VAL A 22 -10.93 4.74 -20.00
CA VAL A 22 -11.17 4.24 -18.64
C VAL A 22 -11.29 2.72 -18.62
N ALA A 23 -10.85 2.08 -17.54
CA ALA A 23 -11.10 0.66 -17.32
C ALA A 23 -12.56 0.46 -16.87
N CYS A 24 -13.25 -0.50 -17.46
CA CYS A 24 -14.63 -0.85 -17.11
C CYS A 24 -14.75 -2.17 -16.35
N ALA A 25 -13.62 -2.76 -15.92
CA ALA A 25 -13.58 -4.10 -15.34
C ALA A 25 -14.63 -4.31 -14.22
N ASP A 26 -14.73 -3.37 -13.27
CA ASP A 26 -15.70 -3.47 -12.17
C ASP A 26 -17.16 -3.33 -12.62
N LEU A 27 -17.42 -2.57 -13.69
CA LEU A 27 -18.77 -2.40 -14.23
C LEU A 27 -19.17 -3.57 -15.12
N VAL A 28 -18.24 -4.16 -15.88
CA VAL A 28 -18.50 -5.29 -16.77
C VAL A 28 -18.58 -6.59 -15.98
N ALA A 29 -17.66 -6.85 -15.05
CA ALA A 29 -17.65 -8.06 -14.22
C ALA A 29 -18.86 -8.14 -13.27
N ARG A 30 -19.36 -6.99 -12.79
CA ARG A 30 -20.61 -6.94 -11.99
C ARG A 30 -21.88 -6.98 -12.85
N ASN A 31 -21.76 -6.84 -14.17
CA ASN A 31 -22.87 -6.76 -15.12
C ASN A 31 -23.04 -7.98 -16.02
N GLU A 32 -22.44 -9.14 -15.69
CA GLU A 32 -22.75 -10.40 -16.37
C GLU A 32 -24.26 -10.76 -16.37
N GLY A 33 -25.10 -10.02 -15.62
CA GLY A 33 -26.57 -10.10 -15.66
C GLY A 33 -27.36 -8.86 -16.13
N THR A 34 -26.78 -7.69 -16.40
CA THR A 34 -27.57 -6.45 -16.69
C THR A 34 -27.58 -6.02 -18.15
N GLY A 35 -26.70 -6.55 -19.00
CA GLY A 35 -26.72 -6.27 -20.44
C GLY A 35 -26.37 -4.82 -20.82
N LEU A 36 -25.58 -4.13 -20.00
CA LEU A 36 -25.21 -2.73 -20.27
C LEU A 36 -24.25 -2.66 -21.48
N SER A 37 -24.81 -2.37 -22.66
CA SER A 37 -24.07 -2.22 -23.91
C SER A 37 -23.21 -0.95 -23.91
N MET A 38 -22.18 -0.87 -24.76
CA MET A 38 -21.38 0.35 -24.91
C MET A 38 -22.22 1.60 -25.24
N PRO A 39 -23.27 1.54 -26.09
CA PRO A 39 -24.21 2.66 -26.27
C PRO A 39 -24.92 3.07 -24.97
N ALA A 40 -25.35 2.10 -24.15
CA ALA A 40 -26.00 2.39 -22.87
C ALA A 40 -25.01 3.04 -21.88
N LEU A 41 -23.76 2.56 -21.84
CA LEU A 41 -22.70 3.17 -21.03
C LEU A 41 -22.38 4.60 -21.49
N SER A 42 -22.24 4.82 -22.80
CA SER A 42 -22.02 6.15 -23.39
C SER A 42 -23.13 7.12 -23.00
N ALA A 43 -24.41 6.73 -23.16
CA ALA A 43 -25.55 7.54 -22.75
C ALA A 43 -25.53 7.86 -21.24
N ALA A 44 -25.26 6.87 -20.40
CA ALA A 44 -25.19 7.04 -18.95
C ALA A 44 -24.08 8.02 -18.51
N LEU A 45 -22.92 7.99 -19.19
CA LEU A 45 -21.80 8.87 -18.90
C LEU A 45 -22.04 10.29 -19.42
N ARG A 46 -22.69 10.45 -20.59
CA ARG A 46 -23.09 11.78 -21.11
C ARG A 46 -24.06 12.49 -20.16
N HIS A 47 -25.00 11.76 -19.56
CA HIS A 47 -25.87 12.31 -18.51
C HIS A 47 -25.11 12.83 -17.28
N ARG A 48 -23.88 12.36 -17.07
CA ARG A 48 -22.97 12.77 -15.99
C ARG A 48 -21.90 13.78 -16.44
N GLY A 49 -22.04 14.32 -17.65
CA GLY A 49 -21.17 15.38 -18.15
C GLY A 49 -19.94 14.92 -18.92
N TYR A 50 -19.86 13.65 -19.32
CA TYR A 50 -18.91 13.25 -20.36
C TYR A 50 -19.26 13.95 -21.70
N ARG A 51 -18.29 14.63 -22.31
CA ARG A 51 -18.49 15.46 -23.51
C ARG A 51 -17.87 14.91 -24.79
N GLY A 52 -17.25 13.73 -24.73
CA GLY A 52 -16.59 13.11 -25.86
C GLY A 52 -17.54 12.44 -26.86
N ALA A 53 -16.96 11.71 -27.81
CA ALA A 53 -17.72 10.97 -28.81
C ALA A 53 -18.27 9.65 -28.24
N ASP A 54 -18.82 8.82 -29.13
CA ASP A 54 -19.28 7.49 -28.74
C ASP A 54 -18.12 6.64 -28.24
N LEU A 55 -18.43 5.84 -27.21
CA LEU A 55 -17.46 4.96 -26.58
C LEU A 55 -17.38 3.65 -27.35
N HIS A 56 -16.15 3.21 -27.59
CA HIS A 56 -15.84 1.88 -28.05
C HIS A 56 -15.33 1.04 -26.88
N GLY A 57 -15.61 -0.26 -26.92
CA GLY A 57 -15.10 -1.23 -25.94
C GLY A 57 -14.02 -2.09 -26.57
N HIS A 58 -12.94 -2.36 -25.83
CA HIS A 58 -11.90 -3.31 -26.20
C HIS A 58 -11.50 -4.15 -25.00
N THR A 59 -11.41 -5.46 -25.17
CA THR A 59 -11.03 -6.38 -24.08
C THR A 59 -9.56 -6.74 -24.23
N ILE A 60 -8.81 -6.54 -23.15
CA ILE A 60 -7.38 -6.79 -23.06
C ILE A 60 -7.17 -7.93 -22.07
N GLU A 61 -6.48 -8.97 -22.51
CA GLU A 61 -5.98 -10.01 -21.62
C GLU A 61 -4.61 -9.59 -21.08
N THR A 62 -4.45 -9.67 -19.76
CA THR A 62 -3.20 -9.43 -19.06
C THR A 62 -2.75 -10.74 -18.41
N GLU A 63 -1.50 -10.83 -17.95
CA GLU A 63 -0.97 -12.05 -17.35
C GLU A 63 -1.80 -12.56 -16.15
N THR A 64 -2.48 -11.66 -15.46
CA THR A 64 -3.21 -11.95 -14.23
C THR A 64 -4.71 -11.73 -14.33
N ASP A 65 -5.21 -11.10 -15.40
CA ASP A 65 -6.59 -10.63 -15.45
C ASP A 65 -7.09 -10.30 -16.87
N VAL A 66 -8.40 -10.29 -17.07
CA VAL A 66 -9.06 -9.81 -18.30
C VAL A 66 -9.75 -8.49 -18.00
N THR A 67 -9.41 -7.44 -18.74
CA THR A 67 -9.95 -6.09 -18.53
C THR A 67 -10.56 -5.55 -19.81
N THR A 68 -11.82 -5.13 -19.75
CA THR A 68 -12.42 -4.30 -20.82
C THR A 68 -12.14 -2.83 -20.54
N ILE A 69 -11.61 -2.13 -21.53
CA ILE A 69 -11.45 -0.68 -21.56
C ILE A 69 -12.56 -0.04 -22.41
N ALA A 70 -13.08 1.09 -21.97
CA ALA A 70 -13.90 1.97 -22.80
C ALA A 70 -13.10 3.21 -23.17
N TYR A 71 -13.17 3.61 -24.43
CA TYR A 71 -12.40 4.75 -24.95
C TYR A 71 -13.21 5.60 -25.92
N ASP A 72 -12.90 6.90 -25.93
CA ASP A 72 -13.50 7.91 -26.81
C ASP A 72 -12.99 7.72 -28.25
N ALA A 73 -13.89 7.40 -29.17
CA ALA A 73 -13.56 7.13 -30.57
C ALA A 73 -12.93 8.33 -31.32
N ASP A 74 -13.20 9.57 -30.87
CA ASP A 74 -12.60 10.76 -31.49
C ASP A 74 -11.15 10.97 -31.02
N ARG A 75 -10.82 10.50 -29.80
CA ARG A 75 -9.47 10.64 -29.23
C ARG A 75 -8.54 9.51 -29.66
N TYR A 76 -9.06 8.31 -29.85
CA TYR A 76 -8.28 7.13 -30.15
C TYR A 76 -8.68 6.52 -31.50
N ARG A 77 -7.77 6.58 -32.46
CA ARG A 77 -8.01 6.14 -33.85
C ARG A 77 -8.11 4.63 -34.02
N SER A 78 -7.78 3.86 -32.99
CA SER A 78 -7.78 2.39 -33.01
C SER A 78 -7.77 1.81 -31.61
N GLU A 79 -8.22 0.56 -31.49
CA GLU A 79 -8.09 -0.27 -30.28
C GLU A 79 -6.64 -0.30 -29.78
N ARG A 80 -5.67 -0.49 -30.69
CA ARG A 80 -4.25 -0.53 -30.34
C ARG A 80 -3.75 0.78 -29.72
N SER A 81 -4.21 1.93 -30.21
CA SER A 81 -3.84 3.24 -29.62
C SER A 81 -4.48 3.46 -28.26
N ALA A 82 -5.72 3.00 -28.08
CA ALA A 82 -6.41 3.04 -26.80
C ALA A 82 -5.71 2.13 -25.77
N GLU A 83 -5.42 0.88 -26.14
CA GLU A 83 -4.69 -0.06 -25.30
C GLU A 83 -3.33 0.49 -24.85
N ALA A 84 -2.52 1.03 -25.78
CA ALA A 84 -1.22 1.61 -25.43
C ALA A 84 -1.33 2.80 -24.45
N ALA A 85 -2.35 3.65 -24.63
CA ALA A 85 -2.61 4.76 -23.72
C ALA A 85 -3.05 4.26 -22.34
N TRP A 86 -3.95 3.28 -22.29
CA TRP A 86 -4.39 2.66 -21.05
C TRP A 86 -3.25 1.99 -20.30
N THR A 87 -2.39 1.23 -20.98
CA THR A 87 -1.20 0.62 -20.36
C THR A 87 -0.28 1.67 -19.74
N THR A 88 -0.11 2.82 -20.40
CA THR A 88 0.69 3.94 -19.90
C THR A 88 0.06 4.55 -18.64
N LEU A 89 -1.24 4.83 -18.67
CA LEU A 89 -1.99 5.37 -17.53
C LEU A 89 -1.98 4.41 -16.34
N ARG A 90 -2.24 3.12 -16.58
CA ARG A 90 -2.20 2.07 -15.55
C ARG A 90 -0.81 2.00 -14.91
N ARG A 91 0.26 1.96 -15.71
CA ARG A 91 1.64 1.95 -15.18
C ARG A 91 1.94 3.18 -14.32
N ARG A 92 1.49 4.36 -14.73
CA ARG A 92 1.63 5.59 -13.94
C ARG A 92 0.86 5.50 -12.62
N SER A 93 -0.40 5.05 -12.66
CA SER A 93 -1.24 4.91 -11.46
C SER A 93 -0.64 3.91 -10.46
N GLU A 94 -0.14 2.77 -10.93
CA GLU A 94 0.54 1.79 -10.09
C GLU A 94 1.84 2.34 -9.50
N ARG A 95 2.64 3.07 -10.30
CA ARG A 95 3.83 3.78 -9.81
C ARG A 95 3.46 4.77 -8.68
N ASP A 96 2.45 5.61 -8.89
CA ASP A 96 2.00 6.57 -7.89
C ASP A 96 1.48 5.88 -6.62
N ARG A 97 0.79 4.74 -6.77
CA ARG A 97 0.35 3.90 -5.64
C ARG A 97 1.55 3.35 -4.87
N VAL A 98 2.55 2.80 -5.55
CA VAL A 98 3.79 2.29 -4.94
C VAL A 98 4.52 3.41 -4.21
N GLU A 99 4.66 4.59 -4.81
CA GLU A 99 5.27 5.77 -4.17
C GLU A 99 4.53 6.18 -2.89
N ARG A 100 3.19 6.27 -2.93
CA ARG A 100 2.38 6.58 -1.74
C ARG A 100 2.56 5.56 -0.63
N ARG A 101 2.58 4.26 -0.99
CA ARG A 101 2.79 3.15 -0.04
C ARG A 101 4.16 3.24 0.62
N VAL A 102 5.20 3.54 -0.16
CA VAL A 102 6.57 3.73 0.32
C VAL A 102 6.65 4.92 1.27
N ALA A 103 6.04 6.06 0.92
CA ALA A 103 6.01 7.24 1.78
C ALA A 103 5.28 6.99 3.12
N ASP A 104 4.10 6.37 3.07
CA ASP A 104 3.33 5.94 4.25
C ASP A 104 4.15 5.03 5.16
N TRP A 105 4.85 4.05 4.59
CA TRP A 105 5.69 3.14 5.38
C TRP A 105 6.85 3.86 6.09
N LEU A 106 7.54 4.76 5.41
CA LEU A 106 8.61 5.55 6.03
C LEU A 106 8.09 6.42 7.18
N GLN A 107 6.90 7.01 7.00
CA GLN A 107 6.26 7.77 8.07
C GLN A 107 5.96 6.88 9.28
N ARG A 108 5.40 5.68 9.08
CA ARG A 108 5.10 4.73 10.16
C ARG A 108 6.35 4.30 10.93
N LEU A 109 7.47 4.10 10.25
CA LEU A 109 8.74 3.76 10.90
C LEU A 109 9.25 4.91 11.77
N ASN A 110 9.11 6.16 11.31
CA ASN A 110 9.45 7.34 12.10
C ASN A 110 8.52 7.49 13.32
N ASP A 111 7.22 7.27 13.12
CA ASP A 111 6.22 7.33 14.20
C ASP A 111 6.48 6.24 15.26
N LEU A 112 6.82 5.02 14.82
CA LEU A 112 7.23 3.92 15.68
C LEU A 112 8.47 4.30 16.50
N LYS A 113 9.52 4.84 15.86
CA LYS A 113 10.73 5.32 16.57
C LYS A 113 10.38 6.37 17.63
N ALA A 114 9.58 7.37 17.27
CA ALA A 114 9.15 8.41 18.20
C ALA A 114 8.31 7.85 19.36
N GLN A 115 7.44 6.89 19.09
CA GLN A 115 6.62 6.22 20.09
C GLN A 115 7.46 5.38 21.05
N VAL A 116 8.42 4.61 20.53
CA VAL A 116 9.40 3.88 21.34
C VAL A 116 10.20 4.86 22.21
N GLY A 117 10.58 6.02 21.67
CA GLY A 117 11.28 7.08 22.41
C GLY A 117 10.52 7.56 23.64
N ARG A 118 9.20 7.76 23.49
CA ARG A 118 8.34 8.13 24.61
C ARG A 118 8.27 7.01 25.66
N TRP A 119 8.09 5.75 25.25
CA TRP A 119 7.98 4.63 26.18
C TRP A 119 9.27 4.33 26.95
N VAL A 120 10.45 4.55 26.34
CA VAL A 120 11.74 4.33 27.03
C VAL A 120 12.07 5.47 27.99
N ALA A 121 11.64 6.70 27.72
CA ALA A 121 11.81 7.84 28.62
C ALA A 121 11.05 7.68 29.95
N GLU A 122 10.05 6.80 30.00
CA GLU A 122 9.24 6.51 31.21
C GLU A 122 9.88 5.49 32.16
N ALA A 123 11.00 4.84 31.80
CA ALA A 123 11.63 3.79 32.61
C ALA A 123 13.18 3.85 32.51
N PRO A 124 13.97 2.88 33.03
CA PRO A 124 15.39 3.06 33.41
C PRO A 124 16.22 3.72 32.30
N PRO A 125 17.32 4.43 32.62
CA PRO A 125 18.03 5.32 31.70
C PRO A 125 18.36 4.60 30.39
N ALA A 126 17.50 4.84 29.41
CA ALA A 126 17.52 4.19 28.13
C ALA A 126 17.48 5.27 27.06
N GLU A 127 18.28 5.08 26.03
CA GLU A 127 18.40 6.03 24.94
C GLU A 127 18.12 5.35 23.61
N ILE A 128 17.60 6.13 22.65
CA ILE A 128 17.51 5.72 21.26
C ILE A 128 18.77 6.18 20.54
N VAL A 129 19.48 5.24 19.94
CA VAL A 129 20.65 5.53 19.11
C VAL A 129 20.35 5.16 17.67
N ASP A 130 20.46 6.14 16.79
CA ASP A 130 20.29 5.93 15.35
C ASP A 130 21.38 5.01 14.79
N ARG A 131 20.96 4.18 13.84
CA ARG A 131 21.82 3.24 13.13
C ARG A 131 21.76 3.50 11.64
N PRO A 132 22.75 3.01 10.87
CA PRO A 132 22.70 3.09 9.42
C PRO A 132 21.35 2.59 8.89
N SER A 133 20.77 3.37 7.99
CA SER A 133 19.48 3.01 7.39
C SER A 133 19.60 1.71 6.58
N VAL A 134 18.48 0.97 6.51
CA VAL A 134 18.36 -0.20 5.64
C VAL A 134 17.78 0.25 4.31
N THR A 135 18.36 -0.14 3.19
CA THR A 135 17.82 0.22 1.87
C THR A 135 16.62 -0.66 1.52
N MET A 136 15.49 -0.03 1.21
CA MET A 136 14.30 -0.65 0.63
C MET A 136 14.37 -0.51 -0.89
N ASN A 137 14.42 -1.64 -1.58
CA ASN A 137 14.40 -1.74 -3.03
C ASN A 137 13.70 -3.04 -3.43
N GLU A 138 12.38 -3.06 -3.23
CA GLU A 138 11.56 -4.26 -3.40
C GLU A 138 11.10 -4.43 -4.86
N ASP A 139 10.58 -5.60 -5.21
CA ASP A 139 10.24 -5.95 -6.60
C ASP A 139 9.26 -4.96 -7.23
N LEU A 140 8.19 -4.60 -6.51
CA LEU A 140 7.21 -3.61 -6.99
C LEU A 140 7.83 -2.22 -7.19
N MET A 141 8.85 -1.84 -6.41
CA MET A 141 9.54 -0.58 -6.65
C MET A 141 10.33 -0.64 -7.96
N ARG A 142 11.04 -1.73 -8.21
CA ARG A 142 11.79 -1.93 -9.46
C ARG A 142 10.88 -2.02 -10.67
N GLU A 143 9.79 -2.78 -10.56
CA GLU A 143 8.81 -3.01 -11.62
C GLU A 143 8.21 -1.69 -12.12
N TYR A 144 7.86 -0.79 -11.19
CA TYR A 144 7.22 0.48 -11.51
C TYR A 144 8.17 1.69 -11.53
N GLY A 145 9.49 1.47 -11.47
CA GLY A 145 10.49 2.55 -11.55
C GLY A 145 10.41 3.56 -10.39
N VAL A 146 10.19 3.06 -9.18
CA VAL A 146 10.24 3.83 -7.94
C VAL A 146 11.62 3.65 -7.30
N ASP A 147 12.28 4.78 -7.01
CA ASP A 147 13.63 4.79 -6.47
C ASP A 147 13.73 4.09 -5.10
N ALA A 148 14.85 3.43 -4.87
CA ALA A 148 15.18 2.83 -3.58
C ALA A 148 15.17 3.91 -2.46
N ARG A 149 14.73 3.53 -1.26
CA ARG A 149 14.61 4.44 -0.11
C ARG A 149 15.32 3.92 1.12
N ALA A 150 15.87 4.83 1.92
CA ALA A 150 16.49 4.52 3.20
C ALA A 150 15.42 4.39 4.30
N MET A 151 15.30 3.21 4.91
CA MET A 151 14.44 2.96 6.07
C MET A 151 15.20 3.22 7.37
N PRO A 152 14.65 3.99 8.32
CA PRO A 152 15.32 4.27 9.58
C PRO A 152 15.44 2.99 10.42
N SER A 153 16.63 2.76 10.97
CA SER A 153 16.86 1.71 11.96
C SER A 153 17.47 2.33 13.21
N PHE A 154 17.19 1.76 14.37
CA PHE A 154 17.65 2.32 15.63
C PHE A 154 17.81 1.23 16.69
N ASP A 155 18.66 1.50 17.66
CA ASP A 155 18.84 0.69 18.85
C ASP A 155 18.23 1.38 20.06
N VAL A 156 17.72 0.58 21.00
CA VAL A 156 17.48 1.01 22.38
C VAL A 156 18.68 0.53 23.22
N ILE A 157 19.39 1.47 23.82
CA ILE A 157 20.54 1.21 24.69
C ILE A 157 20.11 1.43 26.14
N VAL A 158 20.55 0.55 27.05
CA VAL A 158 20.35 0.69 28.51
C VAL A 158 21.71 0.63 29.18
N GLY A 159 22.12 1.72 29.81
CA GLY A 159 23.52 1.91 30.23
C GLY A 159 24.44 1.87 29.00
N GLU A 160 25.36 0.91 28.94
CA GLU A 160 26.26 0.69 27.79
C GLU A 160 25.82 -0.47 26.87
N ARG A 161 24.71 -1.15 27.20
CA ARG A 161 24.29 -2.37 26.51
C ARG A 161 23.18 -2.08 25.52
N ARG A 162 23.34 -2.57 24.28
CA ARG A 162 22.22 -2.67 23.31
C ARG A 162 21.19 -3.69 23.80
N ALA A 163 20.01 -3.22 24.17
CA ALA A 163 18.91 -4.07 24.63
C ALA A 163 18.13 -4.67 23.44
N VAL A 164 17.79 -3.84 22.46
CA VAL A 164 17.07 -4.27 21.26
C VAL A 164 17.40 -3.36 20.07
N ARG A 165 17.48 -3.94 18.88
CA ARG A 165 17.53 -3.23 17.61
C ARG A 165 16.21 -3.35 16.87
N PHE A 166 15.69 -2.23 16.39
CA PHE A 166 14.57 -2.18 15.45
C PHE A 166 15.13 -2.10 14.03
N GLN A 167 15.02 -3.19 13.28
CA GLN A 167 15.54 -3.30 11.92
C GLN A 167 14.41 -3.56 10.92
N PRO A 168 13.99 -2.57 10.13
CA PRO A 168 13.00 -2.77 9.07
C PRO A 168 13.47 -3.83 8.07
N LYS A 169 12.53 -4.67 7.62
CA LYS A 169 12.79 -5.73 6.63
C LYS A 169 12.11 -5.50 5.29
N GLY A 170 10.88 -5.00 5.30
CA GLY A 170 10.15 -4.72 4.06
C GLY A 170 8.73 -4.25 4.31
N LEU A 171 8.14 -3.65 3.28
CA LEU A 171 6.80 -3.09 3.25
C LEU A 171 5.76 -4.13 2.83
N TRP A 172 6.01 -4.88 1.75
CA TRP A 172 5.04 -5.83 1.20
C TRP A 172 5.13 -7.18 1.91
N THR A 173 4.63 -7.24 3.14
CA THR A 173 4.58 -8.47 3.94
C THR A 173 3.20 -9.11 3.86
N LEU A 174 3.12 -10.42 3.62
CA LEU A 174 1.85 -11.15 3.66
C LEU A 174 1.19 -11.02 5.04
N GLY A 175 -0.05 -10.50 5.06
CA GLY A 175 -0.84 -10.35 6.29
C GLY A 175 -0.48 -9.13 7.15
N GLY A 176 0.30 -8.17 6.63
CA GLY A 176 0.62 -6.94 7.35
C GLY A 176 1.09 -5.79 6.45
N ASN A 177 1.01 -4.58 7.00
CA ASN A 177 1.46 -3.34 6.39
C ASN A 177 2.93 -3.03 6.71
N GLY A 178 3.78 -4.04 6.53
CA GLY A 178 5.22 -3.96 6.76
C GLY A 178 5.72 -4.71 7.99
N ARG A 179 7.02 -4.99 7.98
CA ARG A 179 7.71 -5.80 9.00
C ARG A 179 8.99 -5.12 9.48
N VAL A 180 9.18 -5.18 10.79
CA VAL A 180 10.41 -4.81 11.50
C VAL A 180 10.86 -6.02 12.32
N ASP A 181 12.13 -6.37 12.27
CA ASP A 181 12.69 -7.36 13.20
C ASP A 181 13.17 -6.64 14.46
N LEU A 182 12.83 -7.21 15.62
CA LEU A 182 13.35 -6.78 16.91
C LEU A 182 14.47 -7.74 17.31
N VAL A 183 15.72 -7.31 17.15
CA VAL A 183 16.89 -8.14 17.44
C VAL A 183 17.41 -7.82 18.82
N THR A 184 17.28 -8.75 19.76
CA THR A 184 17.82 -8.65 21.12
C THR A 184 19.07 -9.54 21.26
N PRO A 185 19.83 -9.45 22.36
CA PRO A 185 20.89 -10.41 22.64
C PRO A 185 20.40 -11.86 22.82
N ALA A 186 19.15 -12.05 23.25
CA ALA A 186 18.59 -13.36 23.59
C ALA A 186 17.79 -14.00 22.45
N SER A 187 17.14 -13.18 21.62
CA SER A 187 16.22 -13.67 20.59
C SER A 187 16.04 -12.66 19.44
N ALA A 188 15.35 -13.10 18.39
CA ALA A 188 14.81 -12.24 17.35
C ALA A 188 13.28 -12.36 17.35
N LEU A 189 12.60 -11.24 17.52
CA LEU A 189 11.14 -11.15 17.46
C LEU A 189 10.72 -10.48 16.15
N ILE A 190 9.48 -10.72 15.72
CA ILE A 190 8.93 -10.15 14.50
C ILE A 190 7.88 -9.11 14.91
N LEU A 191 8.06 -7.87 14.48
CA LEU A 191 7.09 -6.80 14.63
C LEU A 191 6.40 -6.55 13.29
N VAL A 192 5.07 -6.61 13.27
CA VAL A 192 4.25 -6.40 12.05
C VAL A 192 3.23 -5.30 12.31
N ASP A 193 3.09 -4.35 11.39
CA ASP A 193 1.94 -3.43 11.40
C ASP A 193 0.73 -4.17 10.82
N ARG A 194 -0.36 -4.35 11.58
CA ARG A 194 -1.59 -4.99 11.09
C ARG A 194 -2.66 -4.00 10.64
N SER A 195 -2.34 -2.71 10.57
CA SER A 195 -3.25 -1.73 9.97
C SER A 195 -3.37 -1.95 8.46
N GLU A 196 -4.42 -1.41 7.86
CA GLU A 196 -4.53 -1.37 6.40
C GLU A 196 -3.52 -0.35 5.82
N PRO A 197 -3.05 -0.54 4.59
CA PRO A 197 -2.32 0.47 3.84
C PRO A 197 -2.96 1.86 3.93
N LEU A 198 -2.16 2.91 4.15
CA LEU A 198 -2.63 4.32 4.21
C LEU A 198 -3.65 4.61 5.32
N SER A 199 -3.89 3.66 6.24
CA SER A 199 -4.82 3.85 7.36
C SER A 199 -4.09 4.20 8.66
N HIS A 200 -4.62 5.13 9.43
CA HIS A 200 -4.06 5.50 10.73
C HIS A 200 -5.07 5.23 11.85
N PRO A 201 -4.60 4.85 13.07
CA PRO A 201 -3.20 4.63 13.47
C PRO A 201 -2.65 3.24 13.11
N SER A 202 -1.33 3.07 13.16
CA SER A 202 -0.66 1.76 13.05
C SER A 202 -1.10 0.80 14.15
N ARG A 203 -1.11 -0.50 13.84
CA ARG A 203 -1.50 -1.59 14.76
C ARG A 203 -0.36 -2.58 14.89
N TRP A 204 0.68 -2.16 15.61
CA TRP A 204 1.91 -2.93 15.79
C TRP A 204 1.68 -4.16 16.67
N MET A 205 2.06 -5.34 16.15
CA MET A 205 1.95 -6.63 16.82
C MET A 205 3.30 -7.33 16.82
N VAL A 206 3.74 -7.79 18.00
CA VAL A 206 4.98 -8.56 18.19
C VAL A 206 4.67 -10.06 18.18
N TYR A 207 5.53 -10.82 17.52
CA TYR A 207 5.42 -12.27 17.39
C TYR A 207 6.74 -12.95 17.71
N ARG A 208 6.65 -14.18 18.23
CA ARG A 208 7.79 -15.10 18.27
C ARG A 208 7.89 -15.83 16.93
N PRO A 209 9.10 -16.07 16.39
CA PRO A 209 9.25 -16.79 15.13
C PRO A 209 8.59 -18.18 15.10
N ARG A 210 8.55 -18.86 16.26
CA ARG A 210 7.94 -20.19 16.45
C ARG A 210 6.44 -20.16 16.75
N ASP A 211 5.86 -18.99 17.04
CA ASP A 211 4.44 -18.80 17.33
C ASP A 211 3.92 -17.53 16.65
N ARG A 212 3.70 -17.62 15.34
CA ARG A 212 3.21 -16.50 14.51
C ARG A 212 1.69 -16.33 14.58
N ALA A 213 0.98 -17.28 15.17
CA ALA A 213 -0.48 -17.20 15.29
C ALA A 213 -0.91 -16.26 16.42
N ARG A 214 -0.09 -16.14 17.48
CA ARG A 214 -0.41 -15.35 18.68
C ARG A 214 0.47 -14.11 18.76
N GLY A 215 -0.02 -13.03 18.16
CA GLY A 215 0.61 -11.72 18.28
C GLY A 215 0.24 -11.03 19.60
N THR A 216 1.20 -10.30 20.17
CA THR A 216 0.96 -9.38 21.30
C THR A 216 1.01 -7.94 20.80
N PRO A 217 0.02 -7.08 21.09
CA PRO A 217 0.10 -5.66 20.76
C PRO A 217 1.37 -5.04 21.36
N LEU A 218 2.11 -4.27 20.55
CA LEU A 218 3.26 -3.53 21.05
C LEU A 218 2.76 -2.30 21.80
N ASP A 219 3.05 -2.25 23.10
CA ASP A 219 2.88 -1.08 23.95
C ASP A 219 4.13 -0.85 24.81
N GLY A 220 4.13 0.20 25.64
CA GLY A 220 5.26 0.52 26.51
C GLY A 220 5.57 -0.59 27.54
N ARG A 221 4.56 -1.36 28.00
CA ARG A 221 4.77 -2.47 28.94
C ARG A 221 5.49 -3.63 28.25
N VAL A 222 5.01 -4.04 27.07
CA VAL A 222 5.62 -5.11 26.27
C VAL A 222 7.04 -4.74 25.87
N LEU A 223 7.25 -3.50 25.41
CA LEU A 223 8.59 -3.02 25.07
C LEU A 223 9.54 -3.09 26.27
N ARG A 224 9.14 -2.58 27.44
CA ARG A 224 9.98 -2.61 28.64
C ARG A 224 10.32 -4.03 29.05
N HIS A 225 9.38 -4.97 28.90
CA HIS A 225 9.66 -6.39 29.13
C HIS A 225 10.72 -6.90 28.14
N VAL A 226 10.55 -6.66 26.84
CA VAL A 226 11.54 -7.05 25.80
C VAL A 226 12.92 -6.43 26.05
N VAL A 227 12.97 -5.16 26.46
CA VAL A 227 14.23 -4.47 26.78
C VAL A 227 14.92 -5.10 28.00
N ALA A 228 14.15 -5.51 29.01
CA ALA A 228 14.68 -6.11 30.23
C ALA A 228 15.13 -7.57 30.02
N THR A 229 14.31 -8.40 29.38
CA THR A 229 14.50 -9.86 29.29
C THR A 229 15.11 -10.32 27.97
N GLY A 230 14.96 -9.54 26.90
CA GLY A 230 15.32 -9.93 25.54
C GLY A 230 14.28 -10.84 24.86
N ASP A 231 13.12 -11.08 25.46
CA ASP A 231 12.02 -11.90 24.90
C ASP A 231 10.66 -11.25 25.20
N LEU A 232 9.59 -11.78 24.64
CA LEU A 232 8.22 -11.48 25.05
C LEU A 232 7.89 -12.17 26.39
N ALA A 233 6.92 -11.62 27.11
CA ALA A 233 6.40 -12.16 28.37
C ALA A 233 5.62 -13.45 28.20
#